data_AF-A0A3A8W5P7-F1
#
_entry.id   AF-A0A3A8W5P7-F1
#
_cell.length_a   1.000
_cell.length_b   1.000
_cell.length_c   1.000
_cell.angle_alpha   90.00
_cell.angle_beta   90.00
_cell.angle_gamma   90.00
#
_symmetry.space_group_name_H-M   'P 1'
#
loop_
_entity.id
_entity.type
_entity.pdbx_description
1 polymer ?
#
loop_
_entity_poly.entity_id
_entity_poly.type
_entity_poly.pdbx_seq_one_letter_code
_entity_poly.pdbx_strand_id
1 'polypeptide(L)'
;MSGIFHDGHWYGNTGMVCRRCGNPVYQSEHAEYSYQCFRCDEDLYSFEVTEQDGFYLPKVIVARPVNGISLNEGLEYLLDGNREVRIFNNQPEAEAFLLANGFIREDLEFLYFVEVADDRLQADRREG
;
A
#
# COMPACT_ATOMS: atom_id res chain seq x y z
N MET A 1 -0.67 -8.95 0.97
CA MET A 1 -1.35 -7.90 0.18
C MET A 1 -0.78 -6.57 0.60
N SER A 2 -0.38 -5.73 -0.36
CA SER A 2 0.12 -4.39 -0.10
C SER A 2 -1.02 -3.42 0.19
N GLY A 3 -0.69 -2.23 0.65
CA GLY A 3 -1.67 -1.23 1.07
C GLY A 3 -0.99 0.03 1.60
N ILE A 4 -1.75 0.91 2.25
CA ILE A 4 -1.22 2.16 2.81
C ILE A 4 -1.63 2.32 4.27
N PHE A 5 -0.90 3.19 4.97
CA PHE A 5 -1.37 3.77 6.22
C PHE A 5 -1.92 5.17 5.94
N HIS A 6 -3.14 5.43 6.41
CA HIS A 6 -3.77 6.74 6.36
C HIS A 6 -4.44 7.00 7.72
N ASP A 7 -4.12 8.14 8.35
CA ASP A 7 -4.61 8.51 9.68
C ASP A 7 -4.56 7.38 10.73
N GLY A 8 -3.43 6.67 10.75
CA GLY A 8 -3.18 5.58 11.69
C GLY A 8 -3.88 4.25 11.39
N HIS A 9 -4.67 4.18 10.31
CA HIS A 9 -5.36 2.96 9.90
C HIS A 9 -4.70 2.31 8.69
N TRP A 10 -4.69 0.97 8.68
CA TRP A 10 -4.19 0.18 7.55
C TRP A 10 -5.29 -0.06 6.53
N TYR A 11 -5.04 0.33 5.29
CA TYR A 11 -5.92 0.08 4.16
C TYR A 11 -5.25 -0.84 3.15
N GLY A 12 -5.75 -2.07 3.03
CA GLY A 12 -5.31 -3.02 2.02
C GLY A 12 -5.72 -2.58 0.62
N ASN A 13 -4.83 -2.78 -0.36
CA ASN A 13 -5.15 -2.52 -1.76
C ASN A 13 -6.31 -3.43 -2.21
N THR A 14 -7.33 -2.82 -2.81
CA THR A 14 -8.56 -3.51 -3.23
C THR A 14 -8.49 -4.07 -4.65
N GLY A 15 -7.42 -3.79 -5.40
CA GLY A 15 -7.32 -4.09 -6.82
C GLY A 15 -8.20 -3.18 -7.69
N MET A 16 -8.68 -2.06 -7.14
CA MET A 16 -9.54 -1.10 -7.84
C MET A 16 -8.87 0.27 -7.89
N VAL A 17 -9.20 1.07 -8.91
CA VAL A 17 -8.77 2.46 -9.06
C VAL A 17 -9.95 3.40 -9.25
N CYS A 18 -9.80 4.64 -8.80
CA CYS A 18 -10.78 5.70 -8.98
C CYS A 18 -10.86 6.08 -10.47
N ARG A 19 -12.07 6.11 -11.07
CA ARG A 19 -12.23 6.52 -12.48
C ARG A 19 -11.81 7.97 -12.74
N ARG A 20 -11.88 8.82 -11.72
CA ARG A 20 -11.59 10.25 -11.83
C ARG A 20 -10.09 10.54 -11.88
N CYS A 21 -9.30 9.92 -11.02
CA CYS A 21 -7.87 10.24 -10.87
C CYS A 21 -6.92 9.07 -11.17
N GLY A 22 -7.44 7.86 -11.38
CA GLY A 22 -6.66 6.65 -11.67
C GLY A 22 -5.81 6.14 -10.51
N ASN A 23 -5.93 6.71 -9.31
CA ASN A 23 -5.19 6.23 -8.13
C ASN A 23 -5.90 5.02 -7.52
N PRO A 24 -5.17 4.14 -6.81
CA PRO A 24 -5.76 3.07 -6.02
C PRO A 24 -6.85 3.59 -5.08
N VAL A 25 -7.89 2.80 -4.89
CA VAL A 25 -8.93 3.05 -3.91
C VAL A 25 -8.94 1.95 -2.85
N TYR A 26 -9.47 2.29 -1.69
CA TYR A 26 -9.45 1.44 -0.51
C TYR A 26 -10.88 1.20 -0.03
N GLN A 27 -11.09 0.25 0.88
CA GLN A 27 -12.42 0.04 1.43
C GLN A 27 -12.89 1.30 2.19
N SER A 28 -14.11 1.76 1.91
CA SER A 28 -14.71 2.87 2.66
C SER A 28 -15.10 2.42 4.07
N GLU A 29 -14.99 3.34 5.04
CA GLU A 29 -15.51 3.16 6.40
C GLU A 29 -17.01 3.49 6.51
N HIS A 30 -17.55 4.19 5.51
CA HIS A 30 -18.95 4.56 5.42
C HIS A 30 -19.75 3.46 4.74
N ALA A 31 -20.71 2.88 5.46
CA ALA A 31 -21.49 1.72 4.99
C ALA A 31 -22.28 1.96 3.69
N GLU A 32 -22.51 3.22 3.29
CA GLU A 32 -23.21 3.56 2.04
C GLU A 32 -22.31 3.54 0.80
N TYR A 33 -20.99 3.61 0.98
CA TYR A 33 -20.01 3.61 -0.09
C TYR A 33 -19.19 2.32 -0.09
N SER A 34 -18.65 1.98 -1.25
CA SER A 34 -17.84 0.76 -1.40
C SER A 34 -16.35 1.05 -1.25
N TYR A 35 -15.92 2.24 -1.67
CA TYR A 35 -14.51 2.59 -1.76
C TYR A 35 -14.24 4.02 -1.28
N GLN A 36 -13.03 4.30 -0.81
CA GLN A 36 -12.52 5.62 -0.48
C GLN A 36 -11.32 5.94 -1.38
N CYS A 37 -11.31 7.12 -1.98
CA CYS A 37 -10.17 7.64 -2.73
C CYS A 37 -9.48 8.75 -1.94
N PHE A 38 -8.42 8.42 -1.20
CA PHE A 38 -7.66 9.42 -0.42
C PHE A 38 -7.00 10.50 -1.28
N ARG A 39 -6.80 10.27 -2.59
CA ARG A 39 -6.28 11.31 -3.48
C ARG A 39 -7.34 12.36 -3.86
N CYS A 40 -8.60 11.93 -3.99
CA CYS A 40 -9.72 12.84 -4.26
C CYS A 40 -10.37 13.37 -2.97
N ASP A 41 -10.05 12.74 -1.82
CA ASP A 41 -10.73 12.95 -0.54
C ASP A 41 -12.25 12.72 -0.66
N GLU A 42 -12.62 11.57 -1.24
CA GLU A 42 -13.99 11.26 -1.66
C GLU A 42 -14.30 9.77 -1.49
N ASP A 43 -15.44 9.47 -0.86
CA ASP A 43 -16.04 8.13 -0.83
C ASP A 43 -16.79 7.87 -2.14
N LEU A 44 -16.70 6.65 -2.65
CA LEU A 44 -17.11 6.25 -3.98
C LEU A 44 -18.04 5.03 -3.94
N TYR A 45 -19.06 5.06 -4.80
CA TYR A 45 -19.83 3.86 -5.11
C TYR A 45 -19.04 2.88 -5.97
N SER A 46 -19.47 1.62 -5.99
CA SER A 46 -18.85 0.57 -6.81
C SER A 46 -18.83 0.86 -8.32
N PHE A 47 -19.76 1.69 -8.82
CA PHE A 47 -19.79 2.07 -10.23
C PHE A 47 -18.85 3.24 -10.57
N GLU A 48 -18.16 3.86 -9.59
CA GLU A 48 -17.25 4.99 -9.80
C GLU A 48 -15.78 4.56 -9.83
N VAL A 49 -15.54 3.26 -9.74
CA VAL A 49 -14.22 2.63 -9.77
C VAL A 49 -14.10 1.70 -10.97
N THR A 50 -12.88 1.30 -11.28
CA THR A 50 -12.58 0.29 -12.31
C THR A 50 -11.46 -0.62 -11.83
N GLU A 51 -11.32 -1.80 -12.43
CA GLU A 51 -10.26 -2.74 -12.08
C GLU A 51 -8.89 -2.11 -12.32
N GLN A 52 -8.00 -2.31 -11.36
CA GLN A 52 -6.61 -1.95 -11.49
C GLN A 52 -5.93 -2.87 -12.51
N ASP A 53 -4.96 -2.34 -13.24
CA ASP A 53 -4.13 -3.13 -14.13
C ASP A 53 -3.49 -4.30 -13.35
N GLY A 54 -3.63 -5.53 -13.85
CA GLY A 54 -3.03 -6.72 -13.23
C GLY A 54 -1.50 -6.69 -13.16
N PHE A 55 -0.85 -5.78 -13.88
CA PHE A 55 0.58 -5.50 -13.79
C PHE A 55 0.93 -4.37 -12.81
N TYR A 56 -0.05 -3.85 -12.05
CA TYR A 56 0.21 -2.89 -10.99
C TYR A 56 1.00 -3.54 -9.85
N LEU A 57 2.29 -3.28 -9.85
CA LEU A 57 3.25 -3.74 -8.85
C LEU A 57 3.95 -2.51 -8.28
N PRO A 58 3.35 -1.84 -7.28
CA PRO A 58 3.90 -0.63 -6.70
C PRO A 58 5.15 -0.97 -5.90
N LYS A 59 6.05 0.01 -5.79
CA LYS A 59 7.15 -0.06 -4.83
C LYS A 59 6.58 -0.19 -3.43
N VAL A 60 7.27 -0.95 -2.58
CA VAL A 60 6.85 -1.14 -1.19
C VAL A 60 8.00 -0.95 -0.23
N ILE A 61 7.65 -0.55 0.99
CA ILE A 61 8.49 -0.70 2.17
C ILE A 61 7.88 -1.76 3.08
N VAL A 62 8.71 -2.43 3.88
CA VAL A 62 8.25 -3.42 4.86
C VAL A 62 8.18 -2.73 6.22
N ALA A 63 7.04 -2.84 6.88
CA ALA A 63 6.79 -2.24 8.18
C ALA A 63 6.18 -3.25 9.16
N ARG A 64 6.28 -2.97 10.45
CA ARG A 64 5.54 -3.67 11.52
C ARG A 64 5.21 -2.71 12.66
N PRO A 65 4.26 -3.03 13.55
CA PRO A 65 4.03 -2.24 14.75
C PRO A 65 5.26 -2.18 15.67
N VAL A 66 5.55 -1.03 16.26
CA VAL A 66 6.64 -0.84 17.23
C VAL A 66 6.46 -1.80 18.40
N ASN A 67 7.49 -2.59 18.73
CA ASN A 67 7.45 -3.62 19.77
C ASN A 67 6.28 -4.63 19.64
N GLY A 68 5.70 -4.78 18.44
CA GLY A 68 4.52 -5.61 18.23
C GLY A 68 3.22 -5.04 18.81
N ILE A 69 3.20 -3.75 19.19
CA ILE A 69 2.04 -3.08 19.78
C ILE A 69 1.50 -2.03 18.81
N SER A 70 0.27 -2.22 18.34
CA SER A 70 -0.42 -1.31 17.40
C SER A 70 -1.06 -0.10 18.11
N LEU A 71 -0.32 0.65 18.93
CA LEU A 71 -0.81 1.88 19.59
C LEU A 71 -0.27 3.12 18.86
N ASN A 72 -1.16 4.03 18.47
CA ASN A 72 -0.86 5.40 18.00
C ASN A 72 0.19 5.50 16.87
N GLU A 73 0.01 4.76 15.77
CA GLU A 73 0.70 4.97 14.48
C GLU A 73 2.20 4.61 14.42
N GLY A 74 2.79 4.11 15.51
CA GLY A 74 4.21 3.75 15.55
C GLY A 74 4.52 2.53 14.68
N LEU A 75 5.19 2.74 13.55
CA LEU A 75 5.74 1.68 12.69
C LEU A 75 7.27 1.63 12.75
N GLU A 76 7.81 0.42 12.78
CA GLU A 76 9.23 0.16 12.50
C GLU A 76 9.36 -0.29 11.06
N TYR A 77 10.31 0.30 10.33
CA TYR A 77 10.60 -0.02 8.94
C TYR A 77 11.82 -0.92 8.82
N LEU A 78 11.81 -1.79 7.82
CA LEU A 78 13.00 -2.52 7.40
C LEU A 78 14.03 -1.52 6.86
N LEU A 79 15.24 -1.55 7.42
CA LEU A 79 16.34 -0.70 6.99
C LEU A 79 17.33 -1.43 6.08
N ASP A 80 18.03 -0.69 5.24
CA ASP A 80 19.14 -1.18 4.45
C ASP A 80 20.48 -1.17 5.24
N GLY A 81 21.58 -1.54 4.57
CA GLY A 81 22.91 -1.54 5.18
C GLY A 81 23.43 -0.16 5.61
N ASN A 82 22.83 0.92 5.11
CA ASN A 82 23.15 2.30 5.46
C ASN A 82 22.27 2.85 6.58
N ARG A 83 21.33 2.03 7.11
CA ARG A 83 20.31 2.42 8.09
C ARG A 83 19.22 3.34 7.52
N GLU A 84 19.04 3.35 6.21
CA GLU A 84 17.95 4.06 5.53
C GLU A 84 16.78 3.10 5.29
N VAL A 85 15.56 3.63 5.11
CA VAL A 85 14.38 2.79 4.81
C VAL A 85 14.58 2.05 3.50
N ARG A 86 14.46 0.71 3.54
CA ARG A 86 14.62 -0.12 2.36
C ARG A 86 13.35 -0.13 1.52
N ILE A 87 13.46 0.34 0.28
CA ILE A 87 12.39 0.32 -0.73
C ILE A 87 12.63 -0.85 -1.69
N PHE A 88 11.61 -1.67 -1.91
CA PHE A 88 11.58 -2.76 -2.89
C PHE A 88 10.79 -2.34 -4.14
N ASN A 89 11.06 -2.97 -5.29
CA ASN A 89 10.31 -2.66 -6.50
C ASN A 89 8.86 -3.13 -6.43
N ASN A 90 8.58 -4.17 -5.63
CA ASN A 90 7.24 -4.69 -5.40
C ASN A 90 7.17 -5.65 -4.19
N GLN A 91 5.96 -6.01 -3.76
CA GLN A 91 5.72 -6.95 -2.66
C GLN A 91 6.38 -8.33 -2.90
N PRO A 92 6.25 -8.99 -4.07
CA PRO A 92 6.93 -10.27 -4.31
C PRO A 92 8.45 -10.22 -4.09
N GLU A 93 9.12 -9.16 -4.51
CA GLU A 93 10.55 -8.97 -4.25
C GLU A 93 10.86 -8.83 -2.75
N ALA A 94 10.04 -8.06 -2.03
CA ALA A 94 10.18 -7.88 -0.59
C ALA A 94 9.99 -9.21 0.18
N GLU A 95 8.97 -10.00 -0.17
CA GLU A 95 8.73 -11.33 0.40
C GLU A 95 9.92 -12.26 0.13
N ALA A 96 10.39 -12.33 -1.12
CA ALA A 96 11.54 -13.16 -1.49
C ALA A 96 12.79 -12.78 -0.68
N PHE A 97 13.02 -11.48 -0.49
CA PHE A 97 14.11 -11.00 0.34
C PHE A 97 13.97 -11.46 1.80
N LEU A 98 12.81 -11.30 2.42
CA LEU A 98 12.58 -11.68 3.81
C LEU A 98 12.76 -13.19 4.03
N LEU A 99 12.18 -14.01 3.15
CA LEU A 99 12.31 -15.47 3.20
C LEU A 99 13.78 -15.92 3.06
N ALA A 100 14.54 -15.28 2.16
CA ALA A 100 15.97 -15.55 2.01
C ALA A 100 16.80 -15.14 3.24
N ASN A 101 16.27 -14.26 4.10
CA ASN A 101 16.92 -13.79 5.32
C ASN A 101 16.36 -14.45 6.60
N GLY A 102 15.68 -15.59 6.46
CA GLY A 102 15.32 -16.45 7.59
C GLY A 102 13.92 -16.25 8.16
N PHE A 103 13.09 -15.40 7.55
CA PHE A 103 11.66 -15.35 7.85
C PHE A 103 10.95 -16.57 7.26
N ILE A 104 9.94 -17.08 7.96
CA ILE A 104 9.00 -18.06 7.42
C ILE A 104 7.74 -17.35 6.90
N ARG A 105 6.89 -18.06 6.15
CA ARG A 105 5.67 -17.46 5.58
C ARG A 105 4.74 -16.92 6.65
N GLU A 106 4.66 -17.62 7.76
CA GLU A 106 3.87 -17.27 8.93
C GLU A 106 4.35 -15.97 9.57
N ASP A 107 5.66 -15.66 9.51
CA ASP A 107 6.18 -14.38 10.02
C ASP A 107 5.71 -13.20 9.17
N LEU A 108 5.49 -13.42 7.86
CA LEU A 108 5.07 -12.38 6.93
C LEU A 108 3.65 -11.88 7.22
N GLU A 109 2.82 -12.67 7.92
CA GLU A 109 1.46 -12.29 8.33
C GLU A 109 1.46 -11.13 9.35
N PHE A 110 2.58 -10.92 10.04
CA PHE A 110 2.76 -9.83 11.01
C PHE A 110 3.40 -8.58 10.40
N LEU A 111 3.65 -8.57 9.10
CA LEU A 111 4.29 -7.47 8.38
C LEU A 111 3.30 -6.76 7.46
N TYR A 112 3.51 -5.45 7.31
CA TYR A 112 2.83 -4.61 6.35
C TYR A 112 3.75 -4.31 5.17
N PHE A 113 3.22 -4.47 3.96
CA PHE A 113 3.89 -4.08 2.72
C PHE A 113 3.30 -2.75 2.26
N VAL A 114 3.85 -1.66 2.75
CA VAL A 114 3.31 -0.31 2.55
C VAL A 114 3.71 0.20 1.17
N GLU A 115 2.72 0.51 0.34
CA GLU A 115 2.91 1.06 -1.00
C GLU A 115 3.52 2.47 -0.90
N VAL A 116 4.54 2.72 -1.72
CA VAL A 116 5.17 4.02 -1.84
C VAL A 116 4.63 4.68 -3.11
N ALA A 117 4.05 5.88 -2.96
CA ALA A 117 3.63 6.67 -4.10
C ALA A 117 4.85 6.98 -4.99
N ASP A 118 4.81 6.55 -6.25
CA ASP A 118 5.82 6.98 -7.21
C ASP A 118 5.40 8.35 -7.74
N ASP A 119 5.98 9.44 -7.18
CA ASP A 119 5.74 10.81 -7.64
C ASP A 119 5.95 10.98 -9.16
N ARG A 120 6.63 10.03 -9.82
CA ARG A 120 7.00 10.08 -11.23
C ARG A 120 6.01 9.43 -12.20
N LEU A 121 5.06 8.60 -11.73
CA LEU A 121 4.05 7.98 -12.62
C LEU A 121 2.83 8.88 -12.89
N GLN A 122 2.78 10.09 -12.31
CA GLN A 122 1.67 11.04 -12.49
C GLN A 122 1.95 12.18 -13.49
N ALA A 123 3.20 12.33 -13.94
CA ALA A 123 3.54 13.34 -14.94
C ALA A 123 3.14 12.91 -16.37
N ASP A 124 3.05 11.60 -16.62
CA ASP A 124 2.93 11.04 -17.97
C ASP A 124 1.48 10.84 -18.47
N ARG A 125 0.48 11.21 -17.67
CA ARG A 125 -0.96 11.16 -18.05
C ARG A 125 -1.61 12.54 -18.18
N ARG A 126 -0.83 13.61 -18.32
CA ARG A 126 -1.31 14.97 -18.58
C ARG A 126 -1.06 15.46 -20.00
N GLU A 127 -0.50 14.62 -20.86
CA GLU A 127 -0.36 14.90 -22.30
C GLU A 127 -1.00 13.76 -23.09
N GLY A 128 -2.25 13.97 -23.51
CA GLY A 128 -3.05 13.05 -24.31
C GLY A 128 -4.41 13.64 -24.64
#